data_AF-A0A3P5DQC6-F1
#
_entry.id   AF-A0A3P5DQC6-F1
#
_cell.length_a   1.000
_cell.length_b   1.000
_cell.length_c   1.000
_cell.angle_alpha   90.00
_cell.angle_beta   90.00
_cell.angle_gamma   90.00
#
_symmetry.space_group_name_H-M   'P 1'
#
loop_
_entity.id
_entity.type
_entity.pdbx_description
1 polymer ?
#
loop_
_entity_poly.entity_id
_entity_poly.type
_entity_poly.pdbx_seq_one_letter_code
_entity_poly.pdbx_strand_id
1 'polypeptide(L)'
;MFEDAKNMVRKARSTLGRLFDFNKLAIYQEQSASKFEPLSSDANNLDGLNIHCAIIDELHAHKTRDVWDVLETATGARLQSLLFGITTAGFNKEGICYEQRDYAIKVLRGYNSDVEGAVKDDSYFAIIYTLDEGDDPFDETVWQKANPGLGICKRWDDLRRLAKKAKEQVSARVNFFTKHMNVWVTAESAWMDMIKWEKCEYIAPQHELKTYPMWVGVDLAHKIDICAAAKLWRTDNGHVHADFKFWLPEGRLERCSRQQAELYRKWAEMDKLILTDGDVIDHAQIKSDLLEWIGGENLRNWDLTRGAQCSSAALAEEGYRWWRFRRRSAICQRP
;
A
#
# COMPACT_ATOMS: atom_id res chain seq x y z
N MET A 1 -15.39 -12.51 -18.72
CA MET A 1 -16.79 -12.59 -18.23
C MET A 1 -17.82 -12.71 -19.36
N PHE A 2 -18.27 -11.63 -20.01
CA PHE A 2 -19.38 -11.71 -20.99
C PHE A 2 -19.12 -12.66 -22.17
N GLU A 3 -17.94 -12.57 -22.79
CA GLU A 3 -17.56 -13.45 -23.91
C GLU A 3 -17.44 -14.92 -23.47
N ASP A 4 -17.02 -15.19 -22.23
CA ASP A 4 -16.96 -16.54 -21.69
C ASP A 4 -18.38 -17.12 -21.52
N ALA A 5 -19.30 -16.34 -20.96
CA ALA A 5 -20.71 -16.73 -20.83
C ALA A 5 -21.33 -17.03 -22.20
N LYS A 6 -21.07 -16.18 -23.20
CA LYS A 6 -21.49 -16.39 -24.59
C LYS A 6 -20.91 -17.67 -25.18
N ASN A 7 -19.63 -17.94 -24.91
CA ASN A 7 -18.98 -19.19 -25.33
C ASN A 7 -19.59 -20.42 -24.64
N MET A 8 -19.99 -20.32 -23.38
CA MET A 8 -20.68 -21.40 -22.66
C MET A 8 -22.04 -21.70 -23.30
N VAL A 9 -22.85 -20.68 -23.61
CA VAL A 9 -24.13 -20.85 -24.32
C VAL A 9 -23.90 -21.51 -25.68
N ARG A 10 -22.89 -21.06 -26.44
CA ARG A 10 -22.54 -21.62 -27.75
C ARG A 10 -22.13 -23.09 -27.67
N LYS A 11 -21.34 -23.49 -26.68
CA LYS A 11 -20.87 -24.87 -26.50
C LYS A 11 -21.95 -25.79 -25.94
N ALA A 12 -22.83 -25.29 -25.09
CA ALA A 12 -23.91 -26.06 -24.45
C ALA A 12 -25.22 -26.01 -25.27
N ARG A 13 -25.15 -26.35 -26.57
CA ARG A 13 -26.28 -26.22 -27.50
C ARG A 13 -27.51 -27.07 -27.14
N SER A 14 -27.31 -28.20 -26.48
CA SER A 14 -28.39 -29.11 -26.06
C SER A 14 -29.16 -28.63 -24.84
N THR A 15 -28.60 -27.71 -24.04
CA THR A 15 -29.19 -27.20 -22.81
C THR A 15 -29.36 -25.68 -22.87
N LEU A 16 -28.32 -24.92 -22.51
CA LEU A 16 -28.35 -23.45 -22.47
C LEU A 16 -28.65 -22.83 -23.82
N GLY A 17 -28.08 -23.37 -24.90
CA GLY A 17 -28.31 -22.86 -26.26
C GLY A 17 -29.73 -23.08 -26.81
N ARG A 18 -30.63 -23.72 -26.05
CA ARG A 18 -32.07 -23.76 -26.34
C ARG A 18 -32.87 -22.69 -25.60
N LEU A 19 -32.30 -22.15 -24.53
CA LEU A 19 -32.97 -21.23 -23.61
C LEU A 19 -32.53 -19.78 -23.84
N PHE A 20 -31.31 -19.58 -24.33
CA PHE A 20 -30.69 -18.27 -24.47
C PHE A 20 -30.23 -18.03 -25.89
N ASP A 21 -30.57 -16.85 -26.41
CA ASP A 21 -30.03 -16.29 -27.64
C ASP A 21 -29.03 -15.18 -27.31
N PHE A 22 -28.17 -14.83 -28.26
CA PHE A 22 -27.17 -13.79 -28.03
C PHE A 22 -26.83 -13.01 -29.30
N ASN A 23 -26.44 -11.76 -29.13
CA ASN A 23 -25.85 -10.94 -30.17
C ASN A 23 -24.45 -10.44 -29.73
N LYS A 24 -23.97 -9.33 -30.31
CA LYS A 24 -22.68 -8.76 -29.93
C LYS A 24 -22.71 -8.07 -28.56
N LEU A 25 -23.86 -7.55 -28.16
CA LEU A 25 -24.02 -6.65 -27.01
C LEU A 25 -24.77 -7.28 -25.84
N ALA A 26 -25.46 -8.41 -26.02
CA ALA A 26 -26.19 -9.05 -24.93
C ALA A 26 -26.55 -10.52 -25.22
N ILE A 27 -26.84 -11.23 -24.14
CA ILE A 27 -27.49 -12.54 -24.10
C ILE A 27 -28.91 -12.32 -23.59
N TYR A 28 -29.91 -12.91 -24.24
CA TYR A 28 -31.33 -12.71 -23.94
C TYR A 28 -32.03 -14.04 -23.69
N GLN A 29 -33.05 -14.00 -22.85
CA GLN A 29 -34.03 -15.07 -22.68
C GLN A 29 -35.41 -14.50 -22.98
N GLU A 30 -36.00 -14.89 -24.11
CA GLU A 30 -37.26 -14.30 -24.59
C GLU A 30 -38.43 -14.53 -23.63
N GLN A 31 -38.53 -15.73 -23.03
CA GLN A 31 -39.64 -16.12 -22.17
C GLN A 31 -39.79 -15.22 -20.94
N SER A 32 -38.67 -14.76 -20.38
CA SER A 32 -38.65 -13.92 -19.17
C SER A 32 -38.36 -12.45 -19.49
N ALA A 33 -38.19 -12.10 -20.77
CA ALA A 33 -37.66 -10.82 -21.24
C ALA A 33 -36.36 -10.39 -20.51
N SER A 34 -35.58 -11.36 -20.04
CA SER A 34 -34.35 -11.09 -19.29
C SER A 34 -33.17 -10.91 -20.24
N LYS A 35 -32.23 -10.06 -19.84
CA LYS A 35 -31.00 -9.82 -20.59
C LYS A 35 -29.77 -9.76 -19.69
N PHE A 36 -28.64 -10.16 -20.23
CA PHE A 36 -27.31 -10.03 -19.63
C PHE A 36 -26.41 -9.30 -20.63
N GLU A 37 -25.86 -8.16 -20.23
CA GLU A 37 -25.10 -7.27 -21.12
C GLU A 37 -23.81 -6.78 -20.43
N PRO A 38 -22.71 -6.60 -21.17
CA PRO A 38 -21.53 -5.94 -20.64
C PRO A 38 -21.78 -4.44 -20.58
N LEU A 39 -21.48 -3.84 -19.41
CA LEU A 39 -21.56 -2.40 -19.21
C LEU A 39 -20.17 -1.77 -19.36
N SER A 40 -20.12 -0.54 -19.88
CA SER A 40 -18.88 0.22 -19.96
C SER A 40 -18.45 0.72 -18.58
N SER A 41 -17.16 0.96 -18.41
CA SER A 41 -16.59 1.55 -17.19
C SER A 41 -16.93 3.04 -16.98
N ASP A 42 -17.68 3.67 -17.89
CA ASP A 42 -18.09 5.07 -17.80
C ASP A 42 -19.47 5.18 -17.13
N ALA A 43 -19.50 5.82 -15.96
CA ALA A 43 -20.70 5.98 -15.14
C ALA A 43 -21.82 6.78 -15.81
N ASN A 44 -21.48 7.71 -16.71
CA ASN A 44 -22.44 8.63 -17.35
C ASN A 44 -23.54 7.95 -18.19
N ASN A 45 -23.34 6.69 -18.61
CA ASN A 45 -24.33 5.93 -19.39
C ASN A 45 -25.08 4.89 -18.56
N LEU A 46 -24.88 4.86 -17.24
CA LEU A 46 -25.41 3.80 -16.37
C LEU A 46 -26.62 4.24 -15.53
N ASP A 47 -26.96 5.54 -15.56
CA ASP A 47 -28.14 6.07 -14.89
C ASP A 47 -29.44 5.62 -15.57
N GLY A 48 -30.41 5.19 -14.76
CA GLY A 48 -31.73 4.73 -15.22
C GLY A 48 -31.81 3.26 -15.63
N LEU A 49 -30.73 2.49 -15.45
CA LEU A 49 -30.78 1.03 -15.59
C LEU A 49 -31.60 0.42 -14.45
N ASN A 50 -32.44 -0.56 -14.77
CA ASN A 50 -33.24 -1.29 -13.79
C ASN A 50 -32.61 -2.67 -13.55
N ILE A 51 -31.60 -2.71 -12.69
CA ILE A 51 -30.67 -3.83 -12.55
C ILE A 51 -31.16 -4.80 -11.47
N HIS A 52 -31.26 -6.08 -11.84
CA HIS A 52 -31.53 -7.15 -10.87
C HIS A 52 -30.24 -7.78 -10.31
N CYS A 53 -29.20 -7.91 -11.15
CA CYS A 53 -27.90 -8.41 -10.74
C CYS A 53 -26.79 -7.65 -11.47
N ALA A 54 -25.87 -7.04 -10.73
CA ALA A 54 -24.65 -6.43 -11.27
C ALA A 54 -23.43 -7.22 -10.78
N ILE A 55 -22.55 -7.59 -11.72
CA ILE A 55 -21.29 -8.26 -11.42
C ILE A 55 -20.16 -7.31 -11.81
N ILE A 56 -19.40 -6.87 -10.82
CA ILE A 56 -18.27 -5.97 -11.00
C ILE A 56 -16.99 -6.79 -10.86
N ASP A 57 -16.34 -7.04 -11.99
CA ASP A 57 -15.09 -7.79 -12.04
C ASP A 57 -13.89 -6.83 -11.94
N GLU A 58 -12.81 -7.31 -11.32
CA GLU A 58 -11.58 -6.55 -11.09
C GLU A 58 -11.78 -5.16 -10.45
N LEU A 59 -12.61 -5.08 -9.40
CA LEU A 59 -12.88 -3.82 -8.67
C LEU A 59 -11.63 -3.02 -8.27
N HIS A 60 -10.51 -3.69 -7.95
CA HIS A 60 -9.22 -3.06 -7.64
C HIS A 60 -8.65 -2.18 -8.76
N ALA A 61 -9.08 -2.40 -10.01
CA ALA A 61 -8.65 -1.63 -11.17
C ALA A 61 -9.50 -0.36 -11.40
N HIS A 62 -10.63 -0.22 -10.70
CA HIS A 62 -11.49 0.95 -10.79
C HIS A 62 -10.81 2.15 -10.15
N LYS A 63 -10.73 3.26 -10.89
CA LYS A 63 -10.07 4.49 -10.44
C LYS A 63 -10.95 5.32 -9.51
N THR A 64 -12.24 5.33 -9.75
CA THR A 64 -13.24 6.13 -9.05
C THR A 64 -14.39 5.27 -8.56
N ARG A 65 -15.18 5.82 -7.63
CA ARG A 65 -16.36 5.18 -7.05
C ARG A 65 -17.60 5.22 -7.96
N ASP A 66 -17.57 6.08 -8.98
CA ASP A 66 -18.74 6.44 -9.78
C ASP A 66 -19.49 5.22 -10.34
N VAL A 67 -18.78 4.22 -10.87
CA VAL A 67 -19.42 3.01 -11.41
C VAL A 67 -20.11 2.19 -10.32
N TRP A 68 -19.49 2.10 -9.14
CA TRP A 68 -20.07 1.37 -8.01
C TRP A 68 -21.36 2.05 -7.54
N ASP A 69 -21.32 3.36 -7.30
CA ASP A 69 -22.45 4.12 -6.77
C ASP A 69 -23.64 4.13 -7.73
N VAL A 70 -23.39 4.27 -9.03
CA VAL A 70 -24.46 4.25 -10.04
C VAL A 70 -25.09 2.87 -10.12
N LEU A 71 -24.30 1.79 -10.09
CA LEU A 71 -24.83 0.43 -10.08
C LEU A 71 -25.63 0.13 -8.81
N GLU A 72 -25.14 0.57 -7.65
CA GLU A 72 -25.84 0.44 -6.37
C GLU A 72 -27.20 1.16 -6.41
N THR A 73 -27.22 2.41 -6.88
CA THR A 73 -28.46 3.19 -7.03
C THR A 73 -29.44 2.55 -8.03
N ALA A 74 -28.92 2.01 -9.15
CA ALA A 74 -29.70 1.33 -10.19
C ALA A 74 -30.38 0.03 -9.70
N THR A 75 -29.96 -0.52 -8.55
CA THR A 75 -30.61 -1.69 -7.95
C THR A 75 -31.89 -1.35 -7.16
N GLY A 76 -32.11 -0.08 -6.81
CA GLY A 76 -33.17 0.34 -5.89
C GLY A 76 -34.61 0.11 -6.40
N ALA A 77 -34.80 -0.05 -7.70
CA ALA A 77 -36.10 -0.32 -8.30
C ALA A 77 -36.52 -1.81 -8.25
N ARG A 78 -35.64 -2.73 -7.83
CA ARG A 78 -35.90 -4.18 -7.79
C ARG A 78 -35.90 -4.70 -6.36
N LEU A 79 -36.82 -5.64 -6.10
CA LEU A 79 -36.75 -6.48 -4.91
C LEU A 79 -35.65 -7.52 -5.08
N GLN A 80 -34.91 -7.79 -4.00
CA GLN A 80 -33.87 -8.84 -3.95
C GLN A 80 -32.80 -8.68 -5.05
N SER A 81 -32.39 -7.44 -5.33
CA SER A 81 -31.28 -7.18 -6.23
C SER A 81 -29.94 -7.59 -5.62
N LEU A 82 -29.00 -7.97 -6.48
CA LEU A 82 -27.67 -8.42 -6.06
C LEU A 82 -26.58 -7.56 -6.71
N LEU A 83 -25.69 -7.02 -5.90
CA LEU A 83 -24.44 -6.39 -6.35
C LEU A 83 -23.28 -7.30 -5.94
N PHE A 84 -22.55 -7.83 -6.92
CA PHE A 84 -21.51 -8.83 -6.68
C PHE A 84 -20.14 -8.31 -7.16
N GLY A 85 -19.29 -7.96 -6.21
CA GLY A 85 -17.91 -7.54 -6.48
C GLY A 85 -16.95 -8.72 -6.45
N ILE A 86 -16.21 -8.94 -7.54
CA ILE A 86 -15.14 -9.94 -7.63
C ILE A 86 -13.84 -9.19 -7.86
N THR A 87 -12.83 -9.49 -7.05
CA THR A 87 -11.56 -8.78 -7.19
C THR A 87 -10.39 -9.50 -6.56
N THR A 88 -9.19 -8.96 -6.82
CA THR A 88 -7.93 -9.35 -6.21
C THR A 88 -7.31 -8.14 -5.52
N ALA A 89 -6.31 -8.35 -4.68
CA ALA A 89 -5.58 -7.26 -4.04
C ALA A 89 -4.97 -6.35 -5.11
N GLY A 90 -5.10 -5.05 -4.88
CA GLY A 90 -4.53 -3.99 -5.69
C GLY A 90 -3.35 -3.30 -5.00
N PHE A 91 -2.87 -2.25 -5.64
CA PHE A 91 -1.84 -1.36 -5.08
C PHE A 91 -2.45 -0.10 -4.47
N ASN A 92 -3.67 0.26 -4.87
CA ASN A 92 -4.35 1.47 -4.41
C ASN A 92 -5.17 1.19 -3.15
N LYS A 93 -4.61 1.54 -1.98
CA LYS A 93 -5.31 1.45 -0.69
C LYS A 93 -6.33 2.58 -0.46
N GLU A 94 -6.33 3.59 -1.31
CA GLU A 94 -7.27 4.72 -1.24
C GLU A 94 -8.46 4.54 -2.20
N GLY A 95 -8.51 3.43 -2.93
CA GLY A 95 -9.58 3.15 -3.89
C GLY A 95 -10.81 2.48 -3.28
N ILE A 96 -11.92 2.53 -4.01
CA ILE A 96 -13.21 1.90 -3.64
C ILE A 96 -13.08 0.42 -3.26
N CYS A 97 -12.18 -0.31 -3.91
CA CYS A 97 -11.96 -1.71 -3.61
C CYS A 97 -11.42 -1.93 -2.18
N TYR A 98 -10.54 -1.05 -1.70
CA TYR A 98 -9.98 -1.15 -0.36
C TYR A 98 -11.02 -0.75 0.69
N GLU A 99 -11.82 0.28 0.41
CA GLU A 99 -12.96 0.68 1.24
C GLU A 99 -13.98 -0.46 1.42
N GLN A 100 -14.39 -1.09 0.32
CA GLN A 100 -15.30 -2.25 0.35
C GLN A 100 -14.69 -3.43 1.12
N ARG A 101 -13.38 -3.66 0.99
CA ARG A 101 -12.67 -4.67 1.77
C ARG A 101 -12.69 -4.35 3.27
N ASP A 102 -12.44 -3.10 3.65
CA ASP A 102 -12.46 -2.69 5.06
C ASP A 102 -13.85 -2.82 5.66
N TYR A 103 -14.90 -2.50 4.90
CA TYR A 103 -16.28 -2.76 5.30
C TYR A 103 -16.55 -4.26 5.47
N ALA A 104 -16.15 -5.07 4.48
CA ALA A 104 -16.26 -6.53 4.53
C ALA A 104 -15.57 -7.13 5.78
N ILE A 105 -14.39 -6.62 6.16
CA ILE A 105 -13.70 -7.05 7.39
C ILE A 105 -14.50 -6.69 8.64
N LYS A 106 -15.10 -5.50 8.70
CA LYS A 106 -15.93 -5.08 9.84
C LYS A 106 -17.19 -5.94 9.97
N VAL A 107 -17.82 -6.30 8.85
CA VAL A 107 -18.98 -7.21 8.81
C VAL A 107 -18.58 -8.60 9.27
N LEU A 108 -17.48 -9.15 8.74
CA LEU A 108 -16.98 -10.46 9.13
C LEU A 108 -16.58 -10.54 10.61
N ARG A 109 -16.00 -9.47 11.16
CA ARG A 109 -15.71 -9.37 12.60
C ARG A 109 -16.98 -9.27 13.43
N GLY A 110 -18.03 -8.61 12.94
CA GLY A 110 -19.32 -8.46 13.63
C GLY A 110 -20.17 -9.72 13.66
N TYR A 111 -19.80 -10.74 12.87
CA TYR A 111 -20.47 -12.02 12.87
C TYR A 111 -20.29 -12.74 14.22
N ASN A 112 -21.37 -12.83 15.00
CA ASN A 112 -21.43 -13.48 16.31
C ASN A 112 -20.46 -12.95 17.38
N SER A 113 -19.97 -11.71 17.25
CA SER A 113 -19.14 -11.10 18.29
C SER A 113 -19.41 -9.59 18.45
N ASP A 114 -19.31 -9.10 19.69
CA ASP A 114 -19.47 -7.67 20.02
C ASP A 114 -18.08 -7.01 20.14
N VAL A 115 -17.26 -7.16 19.10
CA VAL A 115 -15.94 -6.54 19.03
C VAL A 115 -16.08 -5.06 18.67
N GLU A 116 -15.34 -4.19 19.35
CA GLU A 116 -15.33 -2.75 19.08
C GLU A 116 -14.95 -2.45 17.63
N GLY A 117 -15.76 -1.64 16.93
CA GLY A 117 -15.56 -1.29 15.52
C GLY A 117 -16.13 -2.28 14.50
N ALA A 118 -16.79 -3.36 14.95
CA ALA A 118 -17.49 -4.30 14.09
C ALA A 118 -18.87 -3.77 13.63
N VAL A 119 -19.34 -4.25 12.48
CA VAL A 119 -20.64 -3.87 11.90
C VAL A 119 -21.52 -5.11 11.80
N LYS A 120 -22.80 -5.02 12.20
CA LYS A 120 -23.79 -6.07 12.00
C LYS A 120 -24.65 -5.68 10.79
N ASP A 121 -24.44 -6.37 9.68
CA ASP A 121 -25.16 -6.16 8.42
C ASP A 121 -25.46 -7.51 7.76
N ASP A 122 -26.69 -7.97 7.89
CA ASP A 122 -27.15 -9.25 7.33
C ASP A 122 -27.37 -9.18 5.80
N SER A 123 -27.34 -7.99 5.21
CA SER A 123 -27.48 -7.81 3.75
C SER A 123 -26.16 -7.96 3.00
N TYR A 124 -25.02 -7.88 3.71
CA TYR A 124 -23.70 -7.90 3.11
C TYR A 124 -23.01 -9.26 3.29
N PHE A 125 -22.72 -9.93 2.19
CA PHE A 125 -21.96 -11.16 2.19
C PHE A 125 -20.51 -10.92 1.74
N ALA A 126 -19.55 -11.36 2.54
CA ALA A 126 -18.13 -11.22 2.24
C ALA A 126 -17.39 -12.55 2.36
N ILE A 127 -16.47 -12.80 1.43
CA ILE A 127 -15.44 -13.83 1.55
C ILE A 127 -14.10 -13.21 1.13
N ILE A 128 -13.09 -13.34 1.98
CA ILE A 128 -11.75 -12.81 1.71
C ILE A 128 -10.75 -13.96 1.79
N TYR A 129 -10.09 -14.26 0.68
CA TYR A 129 -8.98 -15.22 0.63
C TYR A 129 -7.66 -14.44 0.71
N THR A 130 -6.97 -14.45 1.84
CA THR A 130 -5.69 -13.76 2.03
C THR A 130 -4.81 -14.56 2.98
N LEU A 131 -3.52 -14.25 3.04
CA LEU A 131 -2.68 -14.69 4.15
C LEU A 131 -3.08 -13.96 5.43
N ASP A 132 -2.90 -14.64 6.57
CA ASP A 132 -3.09 -14.08 7.90
C ASP A 132 -1.89 -13.22 8.30
N GLU A 133 -2.09 -12.35 9.30
CA GLU A 133 -1.01 -11.57 9.86
C GLU A 133 0.02 -12.50 10.55
N GLY A 134 1.30 -12.40 10.14
CA GLY A 134 2.38 -13.23 10.66
C GLY A 134 2.67 -14.51 9.85
N ASP A 135 1.84 -14.87 8.87
CA ASP A 135 2.15 -15.97 7.94
C ASP A 135 3.40 -15.64 7.10
N ASP A 136 4.30 -16.61 6.90
CA ASP A 136 5.40 -16.48 5.92
C ASP A 136 4.85 -16.69 4.50
N PRO A 137 4.89 -15.66 3.61
CA PRO A 137 4.39 -15.80 2.24
C PRO A 137 5.17 -16.82 1.39
N PHE A 138 6.37 -17.22 1.83
CA PHE A 138 7.19 -18.23 1.15
C PHE A 138 6.97 -19.65 1.67
N ASP A 139 6.18 -19.83 2.74
CA ASP A 139 5.76 -21.15 3.20
C ASP A 139 4.64 -21.69 2.31
N GLU A 140 4.89 -22.86 1.70
CA GLU A 140 3.94 -23.49 0.80
C GLU A 140 2.66 -23.98 1.52
N THR A 141 2.73 -24.19 2.84
CA THR A 141 1.61 -24.71 3.62
C THR A 141 0.46 -23.70 3.74
N VAL A 142 0.76 -22.40 3.68
CA VAL A 142 -0.24 -21.32 3.83
C VAL A 142 -0.81 -20.83 2.50
N TRP A 143 -0.23 -21.22 1.36
CA TRP A 143 -0.65 -20.72 0.03
C TRP A 143 -2.10 -21.00 -0.32
N GLN A 144 -2.69 -22.06 0.23
CA GLN A 144 -4.09 -22.43 0.01
C GLN A 144 -5.06 -21.40 0.61
N LYS A 145 -4.67 -20.68 1.68
CA LYS A 145 -5.49 -19.63 2.31
C LYS A 145 -5.83 -18.51 1.31
N ALA A 146 -4.82 -18.07 0.55
CA ALA A 146 -4.98 -17.05 -0.49
C ALA A 146 -5.40 -17.63 -1.86
N ASN A 147 -5.25 -18.94 -2.08
CA ASN A 147 -5.49 -19.60 -3.37
C ASN A 147 -6.36 -20.85 -3.17
N PRO A 148 -7.69 -20.70 -2.95
CA PRO A 148 -8.58 -21.85 -2.70
C PRO A 148 -8.62 -22.85 -3.88
N GLY A 149 -8.32 -22.42 -5.10
CA GLY A 149 -8.23 -23.27 -6.29
C GLY A 149 -6.84 -23.85 -6.60
N LEU A 150 -5.88 -23.76 -5.67
CA LEU A 150 -4.53 -24.27 -5.86
C LEU A 150 -4.52 -25.79 -6.07
N GLY A 151 -3.88 -26.24 -7.14
CA GLY A 151 -3.90 -27.62 -7.64
C GLY A 151 -4.89 -27.86 -8.78
N ILE A 152 -5.96 -27.07 -8.88
CA ILE A 152 -7.01 -27.22 -9.89
C ILE A 152 -6.85 -26.15 -10.98
N CYS A 153 -7.10 -24.88 -10.65
CA CYS A 153 -6.98 -23.77 -11.59
C CYS A 153 -5.57 -23.17 -11.61
N LYS A 154 -4.86 -23.24 -10.47
CA LYS A 154 -3.48 -22.78 -10.32
C LYS A 154 -2.55 -23.96 -10.08
N ARG A 155 -1.40 -23.98 -10.76
CA ARG A 155 -0.44 -25.09 -10.63
C ARG A 155 0.57 -24.81 -9.51
N TRP A 156 0.88 -25.83 -8.72
CA TRP A 156 1.89 -25.77 -7.66
C TRP A 156 3.25 -25.34 -8.19
N ASP A 157 3.70 -25.95 -9.29
CA ASP A 157 5.03 -25.69 -9.85
C ASP A 157 5.22 -24.24 -10.30
N ASP A 158 4.17 -23.62 -10.83
CA ASP A 158 4.23 -22.21 -11.23
C ASP A 158 4.32 -21.29 -10.01
N LEU A 159 3.54 -21.57 -8.95
CA LEU A 159 3.57 -20.79 -7.72
C LEU A 159 4.93 -20.91 -7.02
N ARG A 160 5.53 -22.11 -6.98
CA ARG A 160 6.89 -22.35 -6.50
C ARG A 160 7.94 -21.56 -7.27
N ARG A 161 7.85 -21.58 -8.60
CA ARG A 161 8.75 -20.82 -9.48
C ARG A 161 8.66 -19.31 -9.20
N LEU A 162 7.44 -18.80 -9.04
CA LEU A 162 7.19 -17.38 -8.73
C LEU A 162 7.68 -17.00 -7.32
N ALA A 163 7.45 -17.87 -6.33
CA ALA A 163 7.95 -17.70 -4.97
C ALA A 163 9.48 -17.66 -4.92
N LYS A 164 10.15 -18.60 -5.61
CA LYS A 164 11.62 -18.61 -5.74
C LYS A 164 12.13 -17.32 -6.38
N LYS A 165 11.48 -16.84 -7.45
CA LYS A 165 11.82 -15.58 -8.09
C LYS A 165 11.66 -14.40 -7.13
N ALA A 166 10.57 -14.33 -6.38
CA ALA A 166 10.32 -13.28 -5.40
C ALA A 166 11.30 -13.31 -4.21
N LYS A 167 11.75 -14.51 -3.81
CA LYS A 167 12.74 -14.65 -2.73
C LYS A 167 14.08 -13.99 -3.11
N GLU A 168 14.54 -14.24 -4.33
CA GLU A 168 15.79 -13.72 -4.88
C GLU A 168 15.67 -12.26 -5.37
N GLN A 169 14.57 -11.93 -6.05
CA GLN A 169 14.35 -10.62 -6.67
C GLN A 169 13.35 -9.82 -5.86
N VAL A 170 13.89 -8.84 -5.13
CA VAL A 170 13.11 -7.92 -4.31
C VAL A 170 12.03 -7.19 -5.14
N SER A 171 12.35 -6.80 -6.38
CA SER A 171 11.38 -6.15 -7.30
C SER A 171 10.20 -7.04 -7.69
N ALA A 172 10.33 -8.37 -7.61
CA ALA A 172 9.26 -9.32 -7.89
C ALA A 172 8.38 -9.61 -6.65
N ARG A 173 8.81 -9.23 -5.44
CA ARG A 173 8.09 -9.50 -4.19
C ARG A 173 6.72 -8.85 -4.14
N VAL A 174 6.64 -7.57 -4.49
CA VAL A 174 5.36 -6.82 -4.47
C VAL A 174 4.33 -7.52 -5.36
N ASN A 175 4.74 -7.89 -6.58
CA ASN A 175 3.84 -8.56 -7.50
C ASN A 175 3.43 -9.93 -6.97
N PHE A 176 4.36 -10.72 -6.41
CA PHE A 176 4.04 -12.01 -5.80
C PHE A 176 3.07 -11.88 -4.62
N PHE A 177 3.35 -10.99 -3.68
CA PHE A 177 2.51 -10.78 -2.50
C PHE A 177 1.10 -10.30 -2.89
N THR A 178 1.00 -9.32 -3.78
CA THR A 178 -0.30 -8.78 -4.21
C THR A 178 -1.07 -9.75 -5.10
N LYS A 179 -0.45 -10.28 -6.16
CA LYS A 179 -1.16 -11.07 -7.18
C LYS A 179 -1.27 -12.56 -6.86
N HIS A 180 -0.50 -13.08 -5.92
CA HIS A 180 -0.53 -14.50 -5.59
C HIS A 180 -0.82 -14.80 -4.13
N MET A 181 -0.54 -13.89 -3.20
CA MET A 181 -0.89 -14.05 -1.78
C MET A 181 -2.05 -13.16 -1.33
N ASN A 182 -2.60 -12.36 -2.26
CA ASN A 182 -3.70 -11.43 -2.03
C ASN A 182 -3.43 -10.40 -0.91
N VAL A 183 -2.16 -10.03 -0.74
CA VAL A 183 -1.72 -9.07 0.30
C VAL A 183 -1.58 -7.67 -0.30
N TRP A 184 -2.15 -6.69 0.40
CA TRP A 184 -2.08 -5.27 0.03
C TRP A 184 -0.75 -4.66 0.47
N VAL A 185 0.28 -4.79 -0.36
CA VAL A 185 1.60 -4.17 -0.15
C VAL A 185 1.76 -2.88 -0.95
N THR A 186 2.37 -1.87 -0.32
CA THR A 186 2.82 -0.63 -0.97
C THR A 186 4.23 -0.80 -1.50
N ALA A 187 4.60 -0.10 -2.58
CA ALA A 187 5.93 -0.19 -3.18
C ALA A 187 7.08 0.15 -2.20
N GLU A 188 6.81 0.92 -1.15
CA GLU A 188 7.78 1.25 -0.10
C GLU A 188 8.23 0.00 0.69
N SER A 189 7.35 -0.97 0.91
CA SER A 189 7.68 -2.25 1.55
C SER A 189 8.60 -3.14 0.70
N ALA A 190 8.91 -2.72 -0.54
CA ALA A 190 9.74 -3.43 -1.48
C ALA A 190 11.19 -2.98 -1.52
N TRP A 191 11.58 -1.85 -0.91
CA TRP A 191 12.99 -1.44 -0.98
C TRP A 191 13.84 -2.12 0.10
N MET A 192 13.29 -2.23 1.32
CA MET A 192 13.97 -2.82 2.47
C MET A 192 13.36 -4.19 2.80
N ASP A 193 14.21 -5.18 3.05
CA ASP A 193 13.75 -6.46 3.59
C ASP A 193 13.43 -6.30 5.07
N MET A 194 12.15 -6.13 5.41
CA MET A 194 11.71 -5.87 6.78
C MET A 194 12.06 -7.02 7.75
N ILE A 195 12.13 -8.27 7.28
CA ILE A 195 12.55 -9.41 8.11
C ILE A 195 14.04 -9.29 8.47
N LYS A 196 14.88 -8.78 7.55
CA LYS A 196 16.27 -8.48 7.88
C LYS A 196 16.38 -7.27 8.80
N TRP A 197 15.53 -6.26 8.61
CA TRP A 197 15.49 -5.07 9.45
C TRP A 197 15.13 -5.39 10.90
N GLU A 198 14.12 -6.22 11.14
CA GLU A 198 13.72 -6.65 12.49
C GLU A 198 14.79 -7.49 13.19
N LYS A 199 15.63 -8.18 12.41
CA LYS A 199 16.78 -8.95 12.94
C LYS A 199 18.02 -8.09 13.17
N CYS A 200 18.02 -6.82 12.79
CA CYS A 200 19.13 -5.92 13.07
C CYS A 200 19.24 -5.70 14.58
N GLU A 201 20.48 -5.68 15.06
CA GLU A 201 20.77 -5.36 16.45
C GLU A 201 20.47 -3.88 16.73
N TYR A 202 20.14 -3.59 17.99
CA TYR A 202 19.98 -2.21 18.45
C TYR A 202 21.30 -1.44 18.30
N ILE A 203 21.18 -0.12 18.32
CA ILE A 203 22.32 0.78 18.28
C ILE A 203 23.31 0.47 19.41
N ALA A 204 24.61 0.45 19.11
CA ALA A 204 25.65 0.22 20.09
C ALA A 204 25.69 1.35 21.14
N PRO A 205 26.21 1.10 22.35
CA PRO A 205 26.33 2.13 23.38
C PRO A 205 27.16 3.34 22.93
N GLN A 206 26.81 4.54 23.43
CA GLN A 206 27.43 5.81 23.03
C GLN A 206 28.97 5.85 23.16
N HIS A 207 29.53 5.09 24.10
CA HIS A 207 30.99 5.03 24.30
C HIS A 207 31.71 4.28 23.17
N GLU A 208 31.06 3.28 22.55
CA GLU A 208 31.60 2.56 21.39
C GLU A 208 31.44 3.40 20.11
N LEU A 209 30.27 4.03 19.93
CA LEU A 209 29.97 4.84 18.75
C LEU A 209 30.97 5.98 18.51
N LYS A 210 31.47 6.61 19.59
CA LYS A 210 32.48 7.68 19.52
C LYS A 210 33.80 7.25 18.88
N THR A 211 34.08 5.95 18.87
CA THR A 211 35.30 5.40 18.26
C THR A 211 35.15 5.21 16.74
N TYR A 212 33.92 5.12 16.25
CA TYR A 212 33.64 4.87 14.84
C TYR A 212 33.53 6.17 14.04
N PRO A 213 33.92 6.14 12.76
CA PRO A 213 33.65 7.25 11.86
C PRO A 213 32.14 7.47 11.73
N MET A 214 31.71 8.72 11.90
CA MET A 214 30.30 9.12 11.75
C MET A 214 30.08 9.89 10.43
N TRP A 215 28.96 9.56 9.78
CA TRP A 215 28.35 10.31 8.68
C TRP A 215 26.95 10.77 9.10
N VAL A 216 26.55 11.93 8.63
CA VAL A 216 25.19 12.42 8.87
C VAL A 216 24.56 12.86 7.56
N GLY A 217 23.34 12.40 7.32
CA GLY A 217 22.50 12.82 6.20
C GLY A 217 21.28 13.56 6.70
N VAL A 218 20.96 14.71 6.11
CA VAL A 218 19.76 15.48 6.46
C VAL A 218 18.89 15.70 5.23
N ASP A 219 17.62 15.36 5.38
CA ASP A 219 16.56 15.64 4.41
C ASP A 219 15.65 16.75 4.94
N LEU A 220 15.77 17.93 4.34
CA LEU A 220 15.02 19.11 4.74
C LEU A 220 13.86 19.35 3.76
N ALA A 221 12.63 19.26 4.29
CA ALA A 221 11.43 19.66 3.60
C ALA A 221 11.28 21.19 3.56
N HIS A 222 10.58 21.73 2.55
CA HIS A 222 10.54 23.17 2.32
C HIS A 222 9.45 23.94 3.08
N LYS A 223 8.31 23.30 3.45
CA LYS A 223 7.18 24.03 4.05
C LYS A 223 6.43 23.25 5.13
N ILE A 224 5.87 22.09 4.79
CA ILE A 224 4.86 21.42 5.65
C ILE A 224 5.07 19.90 5.77
N ASP A 225 6.13 19.36 5.17
CA ASP A 225 6.43 17.92 5.21
C ASP A 225 7.46 17.62 6.32
N ILE A 226 7.62 16.34 6.66
CA ILE A 226 8.55 15.89 7.70
C ILE A 226 9.99 16.17 7.26
N CYS A 227 10.77 16.79 8.14
CA CYS A 227 12.23 16.83 8.03
C CYS A 227 12.83 15.61 8.74
N ALA A 228 13.88 15.03 8.16
CA ALA A 228 14.56 13.86 8.72
C ALA A 228 16.06 14.07 8.77
N ALA A 229 16.72 13.57 9.81
CA ALA A 229 18.16 13.45 9.89
C ALA A 229 18.53 12.03 10.31
N ALA A 230 19.60 11.51 9.73
CA ALA A 230 20.13 10.18 10.04
C ALA A 230 21.63 10.29 10.35
N LYS A 231 22.04 9.83 11.52
CA LYS A 231 23.45 9.54 11.85
C LYS A 231 23.75 8.09 11.49
N LEU A 232 24.91 7.88 10.89
CA LEU A 232 25.41 6.57 10.52
C LEU A 232 26.83 6.40 11.05
N TRP A 233 27.08 5.34 11.81
CA TRP A 233 28.42 4.94 12.22
C TRP A 233 28.78 3.64 11.54
N ARG A 234 29.94 3.60 10.89
CA ARG A 234 30.42 2.39 10.23
C ARG A 234 31.57 1.78 11.01
N THR A 235 31.37 0.55 11.46
CA THR A 235 32.41 -0.25 12.12
C THR A 235 33.41 -0.77 11.09
N ASP A 236 34.62 -1.13 11.55
CA ASP A 236 35.65 -1.71 10.68
C ASP A 236 35.24 -3.06 10.06
N ASN A 237 34.34 -3.78 10.73
CA ASN A 237 33.77 -5.05 10.25
C ASN A 237 32.67 -4.86 9.19
N GLY A 238 32.33 -3.61 8.85
CA GLY A 238 31.33 -3.29 7.84
C GLY A 238 29.88 -3.21 8.35
N HIS A 239 29.63 -3.44 9.64
CA HIS A 239 28.34 -3.16 10.26
C HIS A 239 28.10 -1.65 10.36
N VAL A 240 26.84 -1.25 10.18
CA VAL A 240 26.41 0.15 10.22
C VAL A 240 25.37 0.32 11.31
N HIS A 241 25.64 1.20 12.27
CA HIS A 241 24.65 1.67 13.23
C HIS A 241 23.98 2.92 12.69
N ALA A 242 22.67 3.05 12.90
CA ALA A 242 21.89 4.19 12.43
C ALA A 242 21.02 4.76 13.56
N ASP A 243 21.02 6.08 13.69
CA ASP A 243 20.12 6.82 14.57
C ASP A 243 19.38 7.88 13.77
N PHE A 244 18.09 8.07 14.05
CA PHE A 244 17.20 8.89 13.24
C PHE A 244 16.49 9.94 14.11
N LYS A 245 16.38 11.15 13.57
CA LYS A 245 15.65 12.25 14.20
C LYS A 245 14.69 12.85 13.18
N PHE A 246 13.45 13.09 13.60
CA PHE A 246 12.39 13.57 12.72
C PHE A 246 11.76 14.83 13.32
N TRP A 247 11.44 15.80 12.48
CA TRP A 247 10.77 17.04 12.85
C TRP A 247 9.53 17.28 11.98
N LEU A 248 8.47 17.79 12.60
CA LEU A 248 7.23 18.16 11.91
C LEU A 248 6.65 19.47 12.50
N PRO A 249 6.23 20.44 11.68
CA PRO A 249 5.57 21.63 12.18
C PRO A 249 4.14 21.32 12.67
N GLU A 250 3.74 21.89 13.81
CA GLU A 250 2.42 21.67 14.39
C GLU A 250 1.28 22.04 13.45
N GLY A 251 1.44 23.07 12.61
CA GLY A 251 0.44 23.45 11.61
C GLY A 251 0.12 22.36 10.58
N ARG A 252 0.95 21.31 10.46
CA ARG A 252 0.62 20.12 9.66
C ARG A 252 -0.51 19.30 10.30
N LEU A 253 -0.60 19.26 11.64
CA LEU A 253 -1.58 18.46 12.37
C LEU A 253 -3.02 18.91 12.11
N GLU A 254 -3.23 20.20 11.83
CA GLU A 254 -4.54 20.75 11.50
C GLU A 254 -4.94 20.54 10.04
N ARG A 255 -3.94 20.37 9.15
CA ARG A 255 -4.14 20.26 7.69
C ARG A 255 -4.18 18.82 7.18
N CYS A 256 -3.75 17.85 7.99
CA CYS A 256 -3.81 16.43 7.65
C CYS A 256 -5.12 15.78 8.11
N SER A 257 -5.38 14.55 7.67
CA SER A 257 -6.56 13.81 8.13
C SER A 257 -6.50 13.55 9.64
N ARG A 258 -7.66 13.41 10.28
CA ARG A 258 -7.76 13.15 11.73
C ARG A 258 -6.93 11.94 12.17
N GLN A 259 -6.93 10.87 11.38
CA GLN A 259 -6.15 9.65 11.65
C GLN A 259 -4.63 9.92 11.60
N GLN A 260 -4.16 10.69 10.61
CA GLN A 260 -2.75 11.06 10.51
C GLN A 260 -2.31 11.98 11.65
N ALA A 261 -3.15 12.94 12.04
CA ALA A 261 -2.88 13.82 13.17
C ALA A 261 -2.72 13.03 14.48
N GLU A 262 -3.59 12.03 14.71
CA GLU A 262 -3.49 11.15 15.87
C GLU A 262 -2.20 10.30 15.87
N LEU A 263 -1.76 9.81 14.71
CA LEU A 263 -0.48 9.10 14.59
C LEU A 263 0.73 9.99 14.91
N TYR A 264 0.77 11.21 14.36
CA TYR A 264 1.85 12.15 14.64
C TYR A 264 1.90 12.56 16.12
N ARG A 265 0.75 12.76 16.75
CA ARG A 265 0.69 13.01 18.21
C ARG A 265 1.24 11.84 19.01
N LYS A 266 0.86 10.60 18.67
CA LYS A 266 1.42 9.41 19.33
C LYS A 266 2.93 9.30 19.15
N TRP A 267 3.46 9.62 17.97
CA TRP A 267 4.91 9.59 17.75
C TRP A 267 5.64 10.71 18.51
N ALA A 268 4.99 11.86 18.70
CA ALA A 268 5.50 12.92 19.56
C ALA A 268 5.51 12.51 21.03
N GLU A 269 4.44 11.87 21.53
CA GLU A 269 4.37 11.30 22.89
C GLU A 269 5.42 10.21 23.14
N MET A 270 5.85 9.50 22.08
CA MET A 270 6.88 8.46 22.15
C MET A 270 8.31 8.99 21.96
N ASP A 271 8.50 10.32 21.91
CA ASP A 271 9.78 10.98 21.60
C ASP A 271 10.41 10.51 20.27
N LYS A 272 9.60 10.04 19.31
CA LYS A 272 10.04 9.62 17.96
C LYS A 272 9.90 10.72 16.92
N LEU A 273 9.08 11.73 17.20
CA LEU A 273 8.83 12.86 16.33
C LEU A 273 8.85 14.16 17.14
N ILE A 274 9.67 15.13 16.74
CA ILE A 274 9.73 16.43 17.40
C ILE A 274 8.76 17.38 16.69
N LEU A 275 7.81 17.92 17.44
CA LEU A 275 6.93 18.97 16.93
C LEU A 275 7.63 20.32 17.08
N THR A 276 7.72 21.06 15.99
CA THR A 276 8.25 22.43 15.98
C THR A 276 7.09 23.42 15.94
N ASP A 277 7.19 24.48 16.73
CA ASP A 277 6.14 25.50 16.83
C ASP A 277 5.91 26.21 15.49
N GLY A 278 4.64 26.41 15.14
CA GLY A 278 4.21 27.22 14.01
C GLY A 278 3.71 26.46 12.78
N ASP A 279 3.34 27.25 11.76
CA ASP A 279 2.71 26.76 10.51
C ASP A 279 3.70 26.26 9.46
N VAL A 280 4.99 26.57 9.63
CA VAL A 280 6.07 26.31 8.67
C VAL A 280 7.31 25.84 9.43
N ILE A 281 8.07 24.95 8.79
CA ILE A 281 9.34 24.43 9.31
C ILE A 281 10.33 25.55 9.60
N ASP A 282 10.78 25.63 10.86
CA ASP A 282 11.91 26.49 11.24
C ASP A 282 13.25 25.77 11.02
N HIS A 283 13.92 26.12 9.92
CA HIS A 283 15.24 25.59 9.60
C HIS A 283 16.33 26.01 10.59
N ALA A 284 16.18 27.13 11.30
CA ALA A 284 17.15 27.57 12.30
C ALA A 284 17.07 26.70 13.55
N GLN A 285 15.85 26.38 14.01
CA GLN A 285 15.64 25.45 15.12
C GLN A 285 16.19 24.06 14.79
N ILE A 286 15.85 23.51 13.61
CA ILE A 286 16.38 22.20 13.18
C ILE A 286 17.91 22.21 13.10
N LYS A 287 18.52 23.30 12.65
CA LYS A 287 19.99 23.43 12.61
C LYS A 287 20.59 23.37 14.02
N SER A 288 20.03 24.10 14.98
CA SER A 288 20.49 24.11 16.37
C SER A 288 20.37 22.72 16.99
N ASP A 289 19.19 22.10 16.87
CA ASP A 289 18.91 20.75 17.36
C ASP A 289 19.83 19.69 16.77
N LEU A 290 20.23 19.87 15.50
CA LEU A 290 21.13 18.97 14.80
C LEU A 290 22.58 19.12 15.30
N LEU A 291 23.04 20.37 15.50
CA LEU A 291 24.37 20.66 16.01
C LEU A 291 24.55 20.14 17.44
N GLU A 292 23.55 20.34 18.30
CA GLU A 292 23.56 19.78 19.65
C GLU A 292 23.58 18.24 19.62
N TRP A 293 22.76 17.64 18.75
CA TRP A 293 22.71 16.19 18.62
C TRP A 293 24.05 15.60 18.15
N ILE A 294 24.82 16.30 17.31
CA ILE A 294 26.12 15.84 16.78
C ILE A 294 27.29 16.17 17.73
N GLY A 295 27.10 17.13 18.65
CA GLY A 295 28.15 17.62 19.54
C GLY A 295 28.81 16.51 20.35
N GLY A 296 30.14 16.42 20.28
CA GLY A 296 30.95 15.49 21.08
C GLY A 296 31.28 14.14 20.42
N GLU A 297 31.06 14.00 19.12
CA GLU A 297 31.35 12.79 18.35
C GLU A 297 32.39 13.01 17.21
N ASN A 298 33.01 11.92 16.74
CA ASN A 298 34.09 11.94 15.74
C ASN A 298 33.53 12.04 14.30
N LEU A 299 33.02 13.23 13.96
CA LEU A 299 32.39 13.50 12.66
C LEU A 299 33.43 13.47 11.53
N ARG A 300 33.23 12.60 10.53
CA ARG A 300 34.08 12.57 9.33
C ARG A 300 33.50 13.34 8.14
N ASN A 301 32.20 13.23 7.89
CA ASN A 301 31.54 13.84 6.72
C ASN A 301 30.07 14.15 6.98
N TRP A 302 29.53 15.13 6.23
CA TRP A 302 28.15 15.60 6.33
C TRP A 302 27.52 15.75 4.94
N ASP A 303 26.26 15.33 4.76
CA ASP A 303 25.53 15.38 3.49
C ASP A 303 24.12 16.01 3.65
N LEU A 304 23.75 16.91 2.71
CA LEU A 304 22.47 17.62 2.66
C LEU A 304 21.72 17.34 1.35
N THR A 305 20.41 17.11 1.41
CA THR A 305 19.56 16.99 0.21
C THR A 305 19.25 18.36 -0.43
N ARG A 306 18.74 18.35 -1.68
CA ARG A 306 18.80 19.45 -2.65
C ARG A 306 17.98 20.73 -2.35
N GLY A 307 17.31 20.85 -1.20
CA GLY A 307 16.50 22.03 -0.83
C GLY A 307 17.23 23.11 0.00
N ALA A 308 18.36 22.77 0.62
CA ALA A 308 18.99 23.60 1.67
C ALA A 308 20.05 24.60 1.16
N GLN A 309 19.74 25.39 0.13
CA GLN A 309 20.72 26.35 -0.44
C GLN A 309 21.20 27.41 0.57
N CYS A 310 20.35 27.83 1.51
CA CYS A 310 20.72 28.82 2.52
C CYS A 310 21.55 28.22 3.68
N SER A 311 21.38 26.93 4.00
CA SER A 311 22.05 26.30 5.14
C SER A 311 23.50 25.91 4.84
N SER A 312 23.83 25.64 3.57
CA SER A 312 25.18 25.25 3.15
C SER A 312 26.22 26.36 3.28
N ALA A 313 25.81 27.63 3.15
CA ALA A 313 26.72 28.77 3.26
C ALA A 313 27.12 29.05 4.73
N ALA A 314 26.14 29.00 5.64
CA ALA A 314 26.33 29.31 7.06
C ALA A 314 27.01 28.20 7.88
N LEU A 315 27.28 27.03 7.28
CA LEU A 315 27.98 25.91 7.94
C LEU A 315 29.39 25.69 7.38
N ALA A 316 29.66 26.16 6.15
CA ALA A 316 31.01 26.17 5.60
C ALA A 316 31.96 27.10 6.39
N GLU A 317 31.42 28.13 7.04
CA GLU A 317 32.15 29.03 7.94
C GLU A 317 32.66 28.32 9.22
N GLU A 318 32.09 27.16 9.60
CA GLU A 318 32.45 26.40 10.80
C GLU A 318 33.46 25.26 10.55
N GLY A 319 34.00 25.12 9.32
CA GLY A 319 35.17 24.27 9.05
C GLY A 319 34.92 22.80 8.68
N TYR A 320 33.66 22.39 8.44
CA TYR A 320 33.34 21.02 8.05
C TYR A 320 33.53 20.74 6.55
N ARG A 321 33.78 19.48 6.15
CA ARG A 321 33.96 19.04 4.75
C ARG A 321 32.64 18.53 4.16
N TRP A 322 32.28 18.99 2.95
CA TRP A 322 30.96 18.80 2.34
C TRP A 322 30.99 18.01 1.03
N TRP A 323 29.97 17.18 0.79
CA TRP A 323 29.71 16.58 -0.52
C TRP A 323 28.25 16.81 -0.96
N ARG A 324 28.05 17.02 -2.27
CA ARG A 324 26.73 17.24 -2.86
C ARG A 324 26.39 16.08 -3.80
N PHE A 325 25.49 15.19 -3.37
CA PHE A 325 25.00 14.15 -4.25
C PHE A 325 24.02 14.73 -5.29
N ARG A 326 24.41 14.70 -6.58
CA ARG A 326 23.44 14.81 -7.67
C ARG A 326 22.74 13.45 -7.76
N ARG A 327 21.39 13.40 -7.63
CA ARG A 327 20.63 12.24 -8.13
C ARG A 327 20.97 12.07 -9.61
N ARG A 328 21.86 11.13 -9.95
CA ARG A 328 21.84 10.52 -11.28
C ARG A 328 20.67 9.55 -11.23
N SER A 329 19.70 9.78 -12.09
CA SER A 329 18.70 8.79 -12.47
C SER A 329 19.44 7.47 -12.68
N ALA A 330 19.05 6.43 -11.94
CA ALA A 330 19.62 5.11 -12.08
C ALA A 330 19.29 4.55 -13.47
N ILE A 331 20.13 4.86 -14.46
CA ILE A 331 20.26 4.06 -15.67
C ILE A 331 21.39 3.09 -15.38
N CYS A 332 21.00 1.82 -15.28
CA CYS A 332 21.87 0.67 -15.17
C CYS A 332 22.88 0.69 -16.33
N GLN A 333 24.14 0.95 -16.03
CA GLN A 333 25.25 0.45 -16.84
C GLN A 333 26.20 -0.29 -15.88
N ARG A 334 26.09 -1.62 -15.94
CA ARG A 334 27.11 -2.55 -15.44
C ARG A 334 28.38 -2.41 -16.30
N PRO A 335 29.57 -2.76 -15.75
CA PRO A 335 30.84 -2.66 -16.46
C PRO A 335 30.88 -3.42 -17.78
#